data_AF-A0A939HQ44-F1
#
_entry.id   AF-A0A939HQ44-F1
#
_cell.length_a   1.000
_cell.length_b   1.000
_cell.length_c   1.000
_cell.angle_alpha   90.00
_cell.angle_beta   90.00
_cell.angle_gamma   90.00
#
_symmetry.space_group_name_H-M   'P 1'
#
loop_
_entity.id
_entity.type
_entity.pdbx_description
1 polymer ?
#
loop_
_entity_poly.entity_id
_entity_poly.type
_entity_poly.pdbx_seq_one_letter_code
_entity_poly.pdbx_strand_id
1 'polypeptide(L)' 'MHLQPVLDVGGLLVSSFVVHAGMAIATLLAINPLLAKIRARRVIWNLPLAEFGILVGLIGLYTILL' A
#
# COMPACT_ATOMS: atom_id res chain seq x y z
N MET A 1 16.86 -2.21 -5.45
CA MET A 1 17.44 -2.02 -4.11
C MET A 1 16.76 -3.05 -3.25
N HIS A 2 17.48 -3.96 -2.60
CA HIS A 2 16.86 -5.05 -1.84
C HIS A 2 16.83 -4.66 -0.35
N LEU A 3 15.64 -4.54 0.25
CA LEU A 3 15.47 -4.34 1.68
C LEU A 3 15.85 -5.64 2.41
N GLN A 4 16.69 -5.49 3.44
CA GLN A 4 16.95 -6.56 4.39
C GLN A 4 15.64 -6.97 5.07
N PRO A 5 15.42 -8.22 5.50
CA PRO A 5 14.16 -8.65 6.13
C PRO A 5 13.79 -7.87 7.40
N VAL A 6 14.81 -7.36 8.08
CA VAL A 6 14.71 -6.58 9.30
C VAL A 6 15.47 -5.26 9.09
N LEU A 7 14.81 -4.16 9.42
CA LEU A 7 15.36 -2.82 9.40
C LEU A 7 15.75 -2.43 10.84
N ASP A 8 16.98 -1.98 11.04
CA ASP A 8 17.40 -1.39 12.31
C ASP A 8 17.21 0.14 12.23
N VAL A 9 16.24 0.65 12.99
CA VAL A 9 15.96 2.08 13.11
C VAL A 9 16.35 2.53 14.52
N GLY A 10 17.60 2.97 14.69
CA GLY A 10 18.07 3.51 15.96
C GLY A 10 18.12 2.49 17.11
N GLY A 11 18.38 1.21 16.80
CA GLY A 11 18.36 0.09 17.73
C GLY A 11 17.01 -0.62 17.81
N LEU A 12 15.98 -0.16 17.08
CA LEU A 12 14.68 -0.83 16.99
C LEU A 12 14.62 -1.69 15.72
N LEU A 13 14.47 -3.00 15.92
CA LEU A 13 14.28 -3.97 14.83
C LEU A 13 12.83 -3.93 14.34
N VAL A 14 12.62 -3.38 13.14
CA VAL A 14 11.31 -3.29 12.49
C VAL A 14 11.28 -4.25 11.30
N SER A 15 10.21 -5.02 11.16
CA SER A 15 10.02 -5.85 9.96
C SER A 15 9.91 -4.97 8.73
N SER A 16 10.65 -5.31 7.67
CA SER A 16 10.58 -4.58 6.40
C SER A 16 9.17 -4.58 5.80
N PHE A 17 8.36 -5.59 6.11
CA PHE A 17 6.94 -5.61 5.78
C PHE A 17 6.19 -4.37 6.26
N VAL A 18 6.55 -3.80 7.41
CA VAL A 18 5.93 -2.56 7.93
C VAL A 18 6.21 -1.39 7.00
N VAL A 19 7.40 -1.36 6.38
CA VAL A 19 7.77 -0.34 5.37
C VAL A 19 6.95 -0.54 4.10
N HIS A 20 6.86 -1.78 3.60
CA HIS A 20 6.05 -2.10 2.41
C HIS A 20 4.56 -1.78 2.62
N ALA A 21 4.00 -2.15 3.78
CA ALA A 21 2.62 -1.86 4.16
C ALA A 21 2.38 -0.36 4.36
N GLY A 22 3.31 0.34 5.01
CA GLY A 22 3.25 1.79 5.18
C GLY A 22 3.25 2.53 3.85
N MET A 23 4.11 2.14 2.91
CA MET A 23 4.12 2.70 1.55
C MET A 23 2.84 2.37 0.78
N ALA A 24 2.32 1.15 0.89
CA ALA A 24 1.04 0.79 0.27
C ALA A 24 -0.12 1.64 0.77
N ILE A 25 -0.21 1.86 2.09
CA ILE A 25 -1.22 2.72 2.70
C ILE A 25 -1.05 4.17 2.23
N ALA A 26 0.17 4.71 2.26
CA ALA A 26 0.45 6.08 1.81
C ALA A 26 0.05 6.31 0.35
N THR A 27 0.39 5.35 -0.52
CA THR A 27 0.05 5.40 -1.94
C THR A 27 -1.45 5.28 -2.16
N LEU A 28 -2.15 4.39 -1.43
CA LEU A 28 -3.60 4.31 -1.49
C LEU A 28 -4.26 5.63 -1.04
N LEU A 29 -3.79 6.24 0.04
CA LEU A 29 -4.25 7.55 0.52
C LEU A 29 -4.06 8.66 -0.53
N ALA A 30 -2.94 8.66 -1.23
CA ALA A 30 -2.67 9.62 -2.30
C ALA A 30 -3.58 9.40 -3.53
N ILE A 31 -3.90 8.15 -3.85
CA ILE A 31 -4.74 7.78 -5.00
C ILE A 31 -6.24 7.92 -4.68
N ASN A 32 -6.66 7.74 -3.42
CA ASN A 32 -8.06 7.78 -3.01
C ASN A 32 -8.81 9.07 -3.44
N PRO A 33 -8.28 10.30 -3.27
CA PRO A 33 -8.98 11.50 -3.76
C PRO A 33 -9.15 11.51 -5.28
N LEU A 34 -8.23 10.88 -6.03
CA LEU A 34 -8.35 10.74 -7.48
C LEU A 34 -9.45 9.74 -7.85
N LEU A 35 -9.51 8.59 -7.16
CA LEU A 35 -10.58 7.59 -7.33
C LEU A 35 -11.97 8.17 -6.98
N ALA A 36 -12.04 8.97 -5.91
CA ALA A 36 -13.27 9.66 -5.51
C ALA A 36 -13.76 10.65 -6.58
N LYS A 37 -12.84 11.38 -7.24
CA LYS A 37 -13.17 12.30 -8.34
C LYS A 37 -13.70 11.60 -9.58
N ILE A 38 -13.22 10.39 -9.88
CA ILE A 38 -13.53 9.66 -11.14
C ILE A 38 -14.96 9.08 -11.17
N ARG A 39 -15.83 9.37 -10.17
CA ARG A 39 -17.17 8.74 -10.09
C ARG A 39 -17.05 7.21 -10.08
N ALA A 40 -15.92 6.67 -9.60
CA ALA A 40 -15.66 5.24 -9.47
C ALA A 40 -16.79 4.52 -8.69
N ARG A 41 -17.47 5.26 -7.80
CA ARG A 41 -18.68 4.87 -7.09
C ARG A 41 -19.87 4.44 -7.98
N ARG A 42 -19.88 4.79 -9.27
CA ARG A 42 -20.90 4.33 -10.25
C ARG A 42 -20.50 3.06 -11.00
N VAL A 43 -19.22 2.69 -10.99
CA VAL A 43 -18.69 1.53 -11.72
C VAL A 43 -18.35 0.39 -10.75
N ILE A 44 -17.87 0.73 -9.56
CA ILE A 44 -17.43 -0.22 -8.55
C ILE A 44 -18.63 -0.55 -7.65
N TRP A 45 -19.07 -1.81 -7.74
CA TRP A 45 -20.19 -2.34 -6.96
C TRP A 45 -19.90 -2.36 -5.44
N ASN A 46 -18.62 -2.58 -5.07
CA ASN A 46 -18.17 -2.60 -3.68
C ASN A 46 -16.84 -1.81 -3.54
N LEU A 47 -16.96 -0.54 -3.19
CA LEU A 47 -15.82 0.38 -3.08
C LEU A 47 -14.79 -0.07 -2.02
N PRO A 48 -15.19 -0.49 -0.79
CA PRO A 48 -14.26 -1.04 0.19
C PRO A 48 -13.46 -2.24 -0.32
N LEU A 49 -14.09 -3.14 -1.08
CA LEU A 49 -13.42 -4.32 -1.63
C LEU A 49 -12.37 -3.93 -2.68
N ALA A 50 -12.65 -2.92 -3.50
CA ALA A 50 -11.70 -2.41 -4.48
C ALA A 50 -10.51 -1.73 -3.80
N GLU A 51 -10.73 -0.90 -2.78
CA GLU A 51 -9.66 -0.28 -1.98
C GLU A 51 -8.77 -1.34 -1.32
N PHE A 52 -9.36 -2.39 -0.76
CA PHE A 52 -8.63 -3.51 -0.19
C PHE A 52 -7.80 -4.26 -1.24
N GLY A 53 -8.37 -4.54 -2.42
CA GLY A 53 -7.65 -5.17 -3.52
C GLY A 53 -6.45 -4.35 -4.00
N ILE A 54 -6.61 -3.03 -4.10
CA ILE A 54 -5.52 -2.11 -4.44
C ILE A 54 -4.46 -2.12 -3.35
N LEU A 55 -4.84 -2.08 -2.07
CA LEU A 55 -3.91 -2.15 -0.94
C LEU A 55 -3.04 -3.41 -1.01
N VAL A 56 -3.67 -4.58 -1.16
CA VAL A 56 -2.95 -5.87 -1.26
C VAL A 56 -2.04 -5.89 -2.49
N GLY A 57 -2.51 -5.39 -3.62
CA GLY A 57 -1.70 -5.27 -4.84
C GLY A 57 -0.47 -4.38 -4.64
N LEU A 58 -0.62 -3.24 -3.96
CA LEU A 58 0.48 -2.33 -3.63
C LEU A 58 1.47 -2.96 -2.66
N ILE A 59 1.01 -3.67 -1.63
CA ILE A 59 1.88 -4.41 -0.70
C ILE A 59 2.73 -5.43 -1.46
N GLY A 60 2.10 -6.23 -2.33
CA GLY A 60 2.80 -7.21 -3.16
C GLY A 60 3.80 -6.56 -4.10
N LEU A 61 3.41 -5.46 -4.76
CA LEU A 61 4.28 -4.69 -5.64
C LEU A 61 5.52 -4.17 -4.90
N TYR A 62 5.34 -3.57 -3.73
CA TYR A 62 6.48 -3.07 -2.94
C TYR A 62 7.35 -4.19 -2.43
N THR A 63 6.77 -5.33 -2.02
CA THR A 63 7.53 -6.51 -1.58
C THR A 63 8.43 -7.06 -2.69
N ILE A 64 7.99 -6.99 -3.95
CA ILE A 64 8.77 -7.46 -5.10
C ILE A 64 9.84 -6.44 -5.52
N LEU A 65 9.53 -5.14 -5.43
CA LEU A 65 10.40 -4.07 -5.92
C LEU A 65 11.47 -3.61 -4.91
N LEU A 66 11.19 -3.70 -3.61
CA LEU A 66 12.06 -3.31 -2.50
C LEU A 66 12.42 -4.53 -1.66
#